data_AF-A0A9Q0XQU2-F1
#
_entry.id   AF-A0A9Q0XQU2-F1
#
_cell.length_a   1.000
_cell.length_b   1.000
_cell.length_c   1.000
_cell.angle_alpha   90.00
_cell.angle_beta   90.00
_cell.angle_gamma   90.00
#
_symmetry.space_group_name_H-M   'P 1'
#
loop_
_entity.id
_entity.type
_entity.pdbx_description
1 polymer ?
#
loop_
_entity_poly.entity_id
_entity_poly.type
_entity_poly.pdbx_seq_one_letter_code
_entity_poly.pdbx_strand_id
1 'polypeptide(L)'
;ELQDGIERQQAVVRNLNVAGEELILQSSPVDASVLKEKLGNLNFRWKEVCRQLAERKKRLEEEQNYLTELQYNLDKFILWLDEGSRVIGIPLEPGNEYQLKDALQKVKLRVEELPPHKGILKRLNEAGEKVLGSASLSPEVKHKLDTRLKEANHRWIKVSKDLPEKQKEIEHMLNNLKQFEHQLNQLKLWLSPIKEQLEIYNQVGQPGAFDIKEIEAAVKAKQPDVEGILSKGRHLYKEKPATQPVTRKLEDLNTDWRAVTHLIQILKGKPVSAVPGIVSSAVVALPDQTVTVVTQTLVTKETTISKQEMPSSLLLEVPALAEFNKAWADLTDWLSLLDRVIKSQIVTVGDLDEINDMIIKQKATIQDLEQKRPQLEELITAAQNLKNKTSNQEARTVITDRIEKIQNQWDEVQGHLQSRRQQLHEMLKDSTQWLESKQEAEQVLECAKAKIESWKEISYTVEGLKKQNAELKWHINVDVANDLALKLLRDYSTDDTRKVELVTNNINDAWATVNKRVGEREAALEAALKLLQQFYLDLEKFLAWLTEAETTANVLQDATYKERILEDAQGVQDLMKQWQ
;
A
#
# COMPACT_ATOMS: atom_id res chain seq x y z
N GLU A 1 3.45 8.48 -14.98
CA GLU A 1 4.43 7.43 -15.34
C GLU A 1 5.65 7.43 -14.42
N LEU A 2 6.62 8.37 -14.55
CA LEU A 2 7.85 8.35 -13.75
C LEU A 2 7.61 8.34 -12.22
N GLN A 3 6.62 9.10 -11.73
CA GLN A 3 6.21 9.09 -10.32
C GLN A 3 5.72 7.69 -9.90
N ASP A 4 4.76 7.11 -10.64
CA ASP A 4 4.18 5.79 -10.36
C ASP A 4 5.22 4.65 -10.51
N GLY A 5 6.29 4.89 -11.27
CA GLY A 5 7.46 4.03 -11.36
C GLY A 5 8.28 4.05 -10.06
N ILE A 6 8.65 5.25 -9.59
CA ILE A 6 9.35 5.42 -8.30
C ILE A 6 8.53 4.83 -7.15
N GLU A 7 7.22 5.10 -7.08
CA GLU A 7 6.35 4.57 -6.02
C GLU A 7 6.33 3.03 -5.97
N ARG A 8 6.35 2.36 -7.14
CA ARG A 8 6.48 0.89 -7.23
C ARG A 8 7.88 0.40 -6.84
N GLN A 9 8.92 1.07 -7.28
CA GLN A 9 10.32 0.67 -7.09
C GLN A 9 10.84 0.97 -5.67
N GLN A 10 10.15 1.80 -4.89
CA GLN A 10 10.41 2.08 -3.47
C GLN A 10 10.51 0.79 -2.62
N ALA A 11 9.72 -0.25 -2.95
CA ALA A 11 9.80 -1.55 -2.28
C ALA A 11 11.01 -2.38 -2.76
N VAL A 12 11.31 -2.34 -4.06
CA VAL A 12 12.43 -3.10 -4.67
C VAL A 12 13.77 -2.59 -4.14
N VAL A 13 13.99 -1.26 -4.13
CA VAL A 13 15.22 -0.67 -3.58
C VAL A 13 15.37 -0.95 -2.08
N ARG A 14 14.25 -1.05 -1.32
CA ARG A 14 14.29 -1.43 0.10
C ARG A 14 14.75 -2.89 0.26
N ASN A 15 14.17 -3.81 -0.49
CA ASN A 15 14.51 -5.23 -0.43
C ASN A 15 15.95 -5.49 -0.89
N LEU A 16 16.41 -4.81 -1.95
CA LEU A 16 17.80 -4.85 -2.40
C LEU A 16 18.79 -4.32 -1.35
N ASN A 17 18.42 -3.30 -0.57
CA ASN A 17 19.26 -2.85 0.53
C ASN A 17 19.32 -3.87 1.68
N VAL A 18 18.20 -4.50 2.05
CA VAL A 18 18.17 -5.51 3.12
C VAL A 18 18.99 -6.75 2.73
N ALA A 19 18.71 -7.35 1.57
CA ALA A 19 19.47 -8.49 1.07
C ALA A 19 20.93 -8.12 0.75
N GLY A 20 21.19 -6.90 0.30
CA GLY A 20 22.54 -6.39 0.05
C GLY A 20 23.38 -6.30 1.32
N GLU A 21 22.85 -5.75 2.41
CA GLU A 21 23.56 -5.70 3.71
C GLU A 21 23.71 -7.10 4.33
N GLU A 22 22.72 -8.00 4.19
CA GLU A 22 22.85 -9.41 4.60
C GLU A 22 23.98 -10.12 3.85
N LEU A 23 24.07 -9.94 2.53
CA LEU A 23 25.16 -10.46 1.70
C LEU A 23 26.52 -9.81 2.04
N ILE A 24 26.57 -8.51 2.34
CA ILE A 24 27.79 -7.80 2.78
C ILE A 24 28.32 -8.39 4.09
N LEU A 25 27.45 -8.69 5.06
CA LEU A 25 27.83 -9.27 6.36
C LEU A 25 28.40 -10.69 6.24
N GLN A 26 28.04 -11.44 5.20
CA GLN A 26 28.41 -12.85 5.01
C GLN A 26 29.40 -13.08 3.84
N SER A 27 29.92 -11.99 3.25
CA SER A 27 30.88 -12.01 2.14
C SER A 27 32.34 -11.90 2.63
N SER A 28 33.31 -12.19 1.76
CA SER A 28 34.71 -11.86 2.07
C SER A 28 34.87 -10.33 2.20
N PRO A 29 35.86 -9.80 2.95
CA PRO A 29 36.05 -8.36 3.09
C PRO A 29 36.24 -7.61 1.75
N VAL A 30 36.76 -8.30 0.72
CA VAL A 30 36.92 -7.76 -0.63
C VAL A 30 35.57 -7.68 -1.35
N ASP A 31 34.82 -8.78 -1.38
CA ASP A 31 33.52 -8.86 -2.04
C ASP A 31 32.49 -7.94 -1.36
N ALA A 32 32.51 -7.90 -0.02
CA ALA A 32 31.71 -7.01 0.81
C ALA A 32 31.99 -5.53 0.49
N SER A 33 33.27 -5.15 0.30
CA SER A 33 33.63 -3.78 -0.10
C SER A 33 33.09 -3.43 -1.49
N VAL A 34 33.26 -4.32 -2.48
CA VAL A 34 32.76 -4.11 -3.84
C VAL A 34 31.23 -4.07 -3.90
N LEU A 35 30.56 -4.92 -3.12
CA LEU A 35 29.10 -4.94 -3.04
C LEU A 35 28.56 -3.66 -2.37
N LYS A 36 29.21 -3.20 -1.30
CA LYS A 36 28.89 -1.94 -0.61
C LYS A 36 29.09 -0.71 -1.49
N GLU A 37 30.15 -0.68 -2.30
CA GLU A 37 30.38 0.38 -3.29
C GLU A 37 29.26 0.41 -4.35
N LYS A 38 28.95 -0.75 -4.94
CA LYS A 38 27.88 -0.88 -5.96
C LYS A 38 26.51 -0.50 -5.41
N LEU A 39 26.17 -0.98 -4.21
CA LEU A 39 24.92 -0.66 -3.53
C LEU A 39 24.86 0.84 -3.17
N GLY A 40 25.98 1.43 -2.73
CA GLY A 40 26.11 2.87 -2.49
C GLY A 40 25.86 3.72 -3.75
N ASN A 41 26.48 3.33 -4.88
CA ASN A 41 26.28 3.99 -6.17
C ASN A 41 24.82 3.91 -6.66
N LEU A 42 24.21 2.72 -6.57
CA LEU A 42 22.80 2.48 -6.89
C LEU A 42 21.87 3.36 -6.05
N ASN A 43 22.11 3.44 -4.73
CA ASN A 43 21.32 4.30 -3.84
C ASN A 43 21.52 5.79 -4.11
N PHE A 44 22.71 6.21 -4.56
CA PHE A 44 22.97 7.59 -4.97
C PHE A 44 22.17 7.95 -6.24
N ARG A 45 22.29 7.12 -7.29
CA ARG A 45 21.53 7.23 -8.55
C ARG A 45 20.02 7.29 -8.32
N TRP A 46 19.49 6.37 -7.50
CA TRP A 46 18.09 6.36 -7.07
C TRP A 46 17.65 7.66 -6.40
N LYS A 47 18.42 8.17 -5.44
CA LYS A 47 18.12 9.44 -4.74
C LYS A 47 18.14 10.64 -5.69
N GLU A 48 19.04 10.63 -6.66
CA GLU A 48 19.16 11.69 -7.66
C GLU A 48 17.92 11.74 -8.58
N VAL A 49 17.44 10.59 -9.09
CA VAL A 49 16.18 10.52 -9.85
C VAL A 49 14.99 11.01 -9.01
N CYS A 50 14.92 10.62 -7.73
CA CYS A 50 13.87 11.10 -6.81
C CYS A 50 13.94 12.62 -6.60
N ARG A 51 15.15 13.19 -6.48
CA ARG A 51 15.39 14.63 -6.34
C ARG A 51 14.94 15.40 -7.59
N GLN A 52 15.35 14.93 -8.77
CA GLN A 52 14.97 15.56 -10.05
C GLN A 52 13.45 15.56 -10.26
N LEU A 53 12.76 14.45 -9.94
CA LEU A 53 11.29 14.41 -10.01
C LEU A 53 10.65 15.39 -9.02
N ALA A 54 11.09 15.41 -7.76
CA ALA A 54 10.55 16.34 -6.76
C ALA A 54 10.73 17.81 -7.17
N GLU A 55 11.87 18.15 -7.77
CA GLU A 55 12.15 19.50 -8.29
C GLU A 55 11.37 19.84 -9.56
N ARG A 56 11.05 18.89 -10.45
CA ARG A 56 10.13 19.15 -11.56
C ARG A 56 8.68 19.30 -11.09
N LYS A 57 8.23 18.45 -10.15
CA LYS A 57 6.90 18.53 -9.54
C LYS A 57 6.68 19.88 -8.85
N LYS A 58 7.61 20.29 -7.97
CA LYS A 58 7.56 21.59 -7.30
C LYS A 58 7.46 22.76 -8.30
N ARG A 59 8.25 22.75 -9.38
CA ARG A 59 8.20 23.80 -10.41
C ARG A 59 6.84 23.86 -11.12
N LEU A 60 6.26 22.71 -11.47
CA LEU A 60 4.91 22.65 -12.05
C LEU A 60 3.83 23.17 -11.09
N GLU A 61 3.96 22.90 -9.79
CA GLU A 61 3.09 23.45 -8.75
C GLU A 61 3.26 24.98 -8.61
N GLU A 62 4.50 25.50 -8.68
CA GLU A 62 4.79 26.94 -8.69
C GLU A 62 4.25 27.65 -9.95
N GLU A 63 4.42 27.06 -11.14
CA GLU A 63 3.87 27.54 -12.42
C GLU A 63 2.32 27.58 -12.39
N GLN A 64 1.68 26.50 -11.91
CA GLN A 64 0.21 26.42 -11.82
C GLN A 64 -0.36 27.40 -10.79
N ASN A 65 0.31 27.61 -9.65
CA ASN A 65 -0.09 28.61 -8.66
C ASN A 65 -0.03 30.04 -9.25
N TYR A 66 1.06 30.37 -9.95
CA TYR A 66 1.22 31.68 -10.60
C TYR A 66 0.17 31.94 -11.69
N LEU A 67 -0.14 30.93 -12.52
CA LEU A 67 -1.23 30.99 -13.50
C LEU A 67 -2.60 31.22 -12.82
N THR A 68 -2.84 30.56 -11.68
CA THR A 68 -4.11 30.67 -10.93
C THR A 68 -4.26 32.06 -10.30
N GLU A 69 -3.19 32.62 -9.74
CA GLU A 69 -3.18 34.00 -9.23
C GLU A 69 -3.40 35.03 -10.35
N LEU A 70 -2.76 34.84 -11.51
CA LEU A 70 -2.96 35.71 -12.68
C LEU A 70 -4.41 35.69 -13.16
N GLN A 71 -5.02 34.50 -13.27
CA GLN A 71 -6.43 34.36 -13.64
C GLN A 71 -7.35 35.06 -12.63
N TYR A 72 -7.17 34.81 -11.33
CA TYR A 72 -7.96 35.47 -10.27
C TYR A 72 -7.87 37.01 -10.31
N ASN A 73 -6.67 37.57 -10.51
CA ASN A 73 -6.50 39.01 -10.62
C ASN A 73 -7.11 39.58 -11.92
N LEU A 74 -7.09 38.83 -13.03
CA LEU A 74 -7.74 39.19 -14.28
C LEU A 74 -9.27 39.15 -14.18
N ASP A 75 -9.83 38.12 -13.53
CA ASP A 75 -11.26 38.02 -13.21
C ASP A 75 -11.72 39.22 -12.36
N LYS A 76 -10.98 39.56 -11.31
CA LYS A 76 -11.25 40.73 -10.47
C LYS A 76 -11.20 42.06 -11.25
N PHE A 77 -10.29 42.19 -12.21
CA PHE A 77 -10.18 43.39 -13.05
C PHE A 77 -11.32 43.48 -14.07
N ILE A 78 -11.75 42.36 -14.67
CA ILE A 78 -12.91 42.31 -15.58
C ILE A 78 -14.21 42.67 -14.83
N LEU A 79 -14.40 42.17 -13.61
CA LEU A 79 -15.54 42.57 -12.77
C LEU A 79 -15.57 44.09 -12.49
N TRP A 80 -14.41 44.73 -12.29
CA TRP A 80 -14.33 46.19 -12.15
C TRP A 80 -14.62 46.94 -13.46
N LEU A 81 -14.24 46.39 -14.62
CA LEU A 81 -14.60 46.95 -15.93
C LEU A 81 -16.11 46.86 -16.21
N ASP A 82 -16.75 45.78 -15.79
CA ASP A 82 -18.19 45.58 -15.96
C ASP A 82 -19.01 46.46 -15.00
N GLU A 83 -18.49 46.67 -13.79
CA GLU A 83 -18.96 47.68 -12.85
C GLU A 83 -18.85 49.11 -13.43
N GLY A 84 -17.70 49.49 -14.00
CA GLY A 84 -17.51 50.77 -14.69
C GLY A 84 -18.44 50.94 -15.89
N SER A 85 -18.62 49.88 -16.68
CA SER A 85 -19.56 49.84 -17.81
C SER A 85 -21.02 50.03 -17.37
N ARG A 86 -21.42 49.45 -16.24
CA ARG A 86 -22.75 49.63 -15.65
C ARG A 86 -22.97 51.06 -15.14
N VAL A 87 -21.93 51.72 -14.64
CA VAL A 87 -21.97 53.14 -14.23
C VAL A 87 -22.04 54.08 -15.45
N ILE A 88 -21.34 53.80 -16.55
CA ILE A 88 -21.50 54.52 -17.83
C ILE A 88 -22.94 54.37 -18.35
N GLY A 89 -23.53 53.17 -18.22
CA GLY A 89 -24.87 52.84 -18.68
C GLY A 89 -26.04 53.43 -17.88
N ILE A 90 -25.80 54.25 -16.85
CA ILE A 90 -26.87 54.89 -16.07
C ILE A 90 -27.63 55.89 -16.97
N PRO A 91 -28.96 55.72 -17.19
CA PRO A 91 -29.77 56.70 -17.90
C PRO A 91 -29.85 58.00 -17.10
N LEU A 92 -29.71 59.15 -17.76
CA LEU A 92 -29.70 60.46 -17.11
C LEU A 92 -31.04 61.18 -17.36
N GLU A 93 -31.63 61.74 -16.31
CA GLU A 93 -32.85 62.56 -16.40
C GLU A 93 -32.47 64.05 -16.36
N PRO A 94 -32.50 64.80 -17.48
CA PRO A 94 -31.95 66.17 -17.52
C PRO A 94 -32.62 67.18 -16.60
N GLY A 95 -33.86 66.93 -16.16
CA GLY A 95 -34.58 67.74 -15.18
C GLY A 95 -34.36 67.34 -13.71
N ASN A 96 -33.70 66.21 -13.43
CA ASN A 96 -33.66 65.63 -12.08
C ASN A 96 -32.32 65.87 -11.38
N GLU A 97 -32.17 67.03 -10.73
CA GLU A 97 -30.90 67.43 -10.10
C GLU A 97 -30.37 66.41 -9.06
N TYR A 98 -31.24 65.72 -8.33
CA TYR A 98 -30.84 64.68 -7.35
C TYR A 98 -30.28 63.43 -8.04
N GLN A 99 -30.93 62.95 -9.10
CA GLN A 99 -30.48 61.79 -9.87
C GLN A 99 -29.16 62.07 -10.60
N LEU A 100 -29.00 63.28 -11.14
CA LEU A 100 -27.75 63.73 -11.73
C LEU A 100 -26.63 63.86 -10.68
N LYS A 101 -26.91 64.30 -9.45
CA LYS A 101 -25.90 64.34 -8.35
C LYS A 101 -25.46 62.94 -7.91
N ASP A 102 -26.39 62.00 -7.76
CA ASP A 102 -26.09 60.60 -7.42
C ASP A 102 -25.29 59.90 -8.55
N ALA A 103 -25.69 60.10 -9.81
CA ALA A 103 -24.95 59.62 -10.97
C ALA A 103 -23.54 60.25 -11.04
N LEU A 104 -23.40 61.56 -10.79
CA LEU A 104 -22.10 62.23 -10.74
C LEU A 104 -21.20 61.63 -9.66
N GLN A 105 -21.73 61.38 -8.45
CA GLN A 105 -20.96 60.79 -7.36
C GLN A 105 -20.43 59.38 -7.74
N LYS A 106 -21.28 58.56 -8.37
CA LYS A 106 -20.91 57.21 -8.83
C LYS A 106 -19.89 57.23 -9.96
N VAL A 107 -20.08 58.07 -10.98
CA VAL A 107 -19.14 58.23 -12.09
C VAL A 107 -17.81 58.79 -11.60
N LYS A 108 -17.82 59.83 -10.75
CA LYS A 108 -16.61 60.46 -10.22
C LYS A 108 -15.77 59.49 -9.39
N LEU A 109 -16.38 58.65 -8.55
CA LEU A 109 -15.68 57.59 -7.84
C LEU A 109 -14.95 56.63 -8.80
N ARG A 110 -15.62 56.20 -9.89
CA ARG A 110 -15.00 55.34 -10.90
C ARG A 110 -13.91 56.05 -11.72
N VAL A 111 -14.01 57.37 -11.92
CA VAL A 111 -12.95 58.18 -12.55
C VAL A 111 -11.73 58.32 -11.62
N GLU A 112 -11.94 58.52 -10.32
CA GLU A 112 -10.87 58.56 -9.31
C GLU A 112 -10.19 57.18 -9.13
N GLU A 113 -10.89 56.08 -9.41
CA GLU A 113 -10.35 54.73 -9.49
C GLU A 113 -9.54 54.42 -10.78
N LEU A 114 -9.59 55.24 -11.83
CA LEU A 114 -8.88 54.95 -13.09
C LEU A 114 -7.34 54.86 -12.94
N PRO A 115 -6.63 55.80 -12.27
CA PRO A 115 -5.17 55.74 -12.15
C PRO A 115 -4.63 54.44 -11.50
N PRO A 116 -5.14 53.93 -10.35
CA PRO A 116 -4.66 52.66 -9.80
C PRO A 116 -5.04 51.46 -10.68
N HIS A 117 -6.21 51.45 -11.32
CA HIS A 117 -6.61 50.35 -12.22
C HIS A 117 -5.79 50.29 -13.51
N LYS A 118 -5.31 51.43 -14.03
CA LYS A 118 -4.30 51.46 -15.10
C LYS A 118 -3.00 50.76 -14.67
N GLY A 119 -2.60 50.93 -13.41
CA GLY A 119 -1.45 50.24 -12.82
C GLY A 119 -1.66 48.73 -12.62
N ILE A 120 -2.90 48.31 -12.33
CA ILE A 120 -3.29 46.88 -12.27
C ILE A 120 -3.22 46.26 -13.67
N LEU A 121 -3.81 46.90 -14.68
CA LEU A 121 -3.77 46.41 -16.07
C LEU A 121 -2.34 46.25 -16.60
N LYS A 122 -1.46 47.22 -16.31
CA LYS A 122 -0.04 47.11 -16.68
C LYS A 122 0.58 45.83 -16.11
N ARG A 123 0.40 45.55 -14.81
CA ARG A 123 0.94 44.33 -14.17
C ARG A 123 0.29 43.05 -14.68
N LEU A 124 -1.01 43.07 -15.01
CA LEU A 124 -1.71 41.93 -15.63
C LEU A 124 -1.14 41.60 -17.01
N ASN A 125 -0.83 42.61 -17.82
CA ASN A 125 -0.17 42.41 -19.12
C ASN A 125 1.28 41.92 -18.94
N GLU A 126 2.07 42.52 -18.05
CA GLU A 126 3.46 42.11 -17.77
C GLU A 126 3.55 40.65 -17.28
N ALA A 127 2.66 40.23 -16.37
CA ALA A 127 2.54 38.84 -15.95
C ALA A 127 1.99 37.93 -17.06
N GLY A 128 1.04 38.43 -17.85
CA GLY A 128 0.45 37.74 -19.00
C GLY A 128 1.48 37.37 -20.06
N GLU A 129 2.26 38.33 -20.55
CA GLU A 129 3.32 38.10 -21.55
C GLU A 129 4.34 37.06 -21.05
N LYS A 130 4.76 37.14 -19.78
CA LYS A 130 5.67 36.14 -19.19
C LYS A 130 5.06 34.72 -19.23
N VAL A 131 3.79 34.57 -18.87
CA VAL A 131 3.09 33.28 -18.88
C VAL A 131 2.84 32.77 -20.31
N LEU A 132 2.59 33.66 -21.27
CA LEU A 132 2.43 33.30 -22.69
C LEU A 132 3.76 32.89 -23.33
N GLY A 133 4.88 33.48 -22.91
CA GLY A 133 6.23 33.07 -23.30
C GLY A 133 6.62 31.67 -22.79
N SER A 134 6.32 31.35 -21.52
CA SER A 134 6.69 30.09 -20.86
C SER A 134 6.25 28.85 -21.64
N ALA A 135 7.18 27.99 -22.07
CA ALA A 135 6.88 26.88 -22.96
C ALA A 135 6.15 25.70 -22.29
N SER A 136 6.11 25.63 -20.96
CA SER A 136 5.44 24.56 -20.18
C SER A 136 3.92 24.46 -20.38
N LEU A 137 3.25 25.57 -20.74
CA LEU A 137 1.79 25.66 -20.77
C LEU A 137 1.17 25.25 -22.11
N SER A 138 0.04 24.54 -22.04
CA SER A 138 -0.66 24.05 -23.23
C SER A 138 -1.14 25.19 -24.14
N PRO A 139 -1.17 24.99 -25.47
CA PRO A 139 -1.60 26.02 -26.41
C PRO A 139 -3.02 26.55 -26.16
N GLU A 140 -3.92 25.69 -25.66
CA GLU A 140 -5.29 26.07 -25.30
C GLU A 140 -5.33 27.03 -24.11
N VAL A 141 -4.58 26.72 -23.03
CA VAL A 141 -4.49 27.59 -21.85
C VAL A 141 -3.88 28.94 -22.21
N LYS A 142 -2.82 28.94 -23.02
CA LYS A 142 -2.21 30.17 -23.56
C LYS A 142 -3.22 30.99 -24.38
N HIS A 143 -3.87 30.38 -25.38
CA HIS A 143 -4.86 31.05 -26.23
C HIS A 143 -6.03 31.64 -25.42
N LYS A 144 -6.51 30.90 -24.41
CA LYS A 144 -7.56 31.36 -23.50
C LYS A 144 -7.12 32.56 -22.66
N LEU A 145 -5.91 32.55 -22.12
CA LEU A 145 -5.35 33.67 -21.35
C LEU A 145 -5.15 34.91 -22.24
N ASP A 146 -4.52 34.75 -23.40
CA ASP A 146 -4.30 35.80 -24.40
C ASP A 146 -5.62 36.47 -24.84
N THR A 147 -6.63 35.65 -25.18
CA THR A 147 -7.97 36.15 -25.55
C THR A 147 -8.58 37.01 -24.45
N ARG A 148 -8.51 36.56 -23.18
CA ARG A 148 -9.05 37.29 -22.03
C ARG A 148 -8.28 38.58 -21.73
N LEU A 149 -6.96 38.57 -21.88
CA LEU A 149 -6.13 39.78 -21.73
C LEU A 149 -6.46 40.81 -22.82
N LYS A 150 -6.57 40.39 -24.08
CA LYS A 150 -6.98 41.26 -25.19
C LYS A 150 -8.37 41.85 -24.98
N GLU A 151 -9.32 41.05 -24.51
CA GLU A 151 -10.65 41.53 -24.13
C GLU A 151 -10.60 42.57 -22.99
N ALA A 152 -9.87 42.29 -21.91
CA ALA A 152 -9.73 43.21 -20.78
C ALA A 152 -9.08 44.54 -21.19
N ASN A 153 -8.06 44.51 -22.06
CA ASN A 153 -7.44 45.71 -22.63
C ASN A 153 -8.44 46.51 -23.50
N HIS A 154 -9.23 45.84 -24.34
CA HIS A 154 -10.26 46.51 -25.16
C HIS A 154 -11.37 47.14 -24.30
N ARG A 155 -11.92 46.40 -23.33
CA ARG A 155 -12.90 46.90 -22.36
C ARG A 155 -12.33 48.09 -21.58
N TRP A 156 -11.07 48.04 -21.16
CA TRP A 156 -10.37 49.16 -20.50
C TRP A 156 -10.28 50.42 -21.37
N ILE A 157 -9.89 50.30 -22.65
CA ILE A 157 -9.79 51.46 -23.57
C ILE A 157 -11.15 52.16 -23.67
N LYS A 158 -12.25 51.39 -23.74
CA LYS A 158 -13.60 51.96 -23.73
C LYS A 158 -13.94 52.63 -22.39
N VAL A 159 -13.85 51.89 -21.27
CA VAL A 159 -14.26 52.38 -19.94
C VAL A 159 -13.46 53.62 -19.51
N SER A 160 -12.16 53.66 -19.80
CA SER A 160 -11.28 54.79 -19.44
C SER A 160 -11.50 56.05 -20.27
N LYS A 161 -12.13 55.95 -21.44
CA LYS A 161 -12.60 57.09 -22.26
C LYS A 161 -14.00 57.51 -21.85
N ASP A 162 -14.93 56.55 -21.78
CA ASP A 162 -16.36 56.82 -21.64
C ASP A 162 -16.72 57.33 -20.24
N LEU A 163 -16.01 56.93 -19.17
CA LEU A 163 -16.25 57.44 -17.79
C LEU A 163 -15.98 58.96 -17.66
N PRO A 164 -14.81 59.51 -18.05
CA PRO A 164 -14.57 60.96 -18.03
C PRO A 164 -15.49 61.76 -18.96
N GLU A 165 -15.93 61.19 -20.09
CA GLU A 165 -16.93 61.80 -20.96
C GLU A 165 -18.30 61.85 -20.27
N LYS A 166 -18.71 60.76 -19.60
CA LYS A 166 -19.94 60.69 -18.81
C LYS A 166 -19.94 61.67 -17.63
N GLN A 167 -18.80 61.87 -16.97
CA GLN A 167 -18.66 62.86 -15.91
C GLN A 167 -18.95 64.28 -16.45
N LYS A 168 -18.32 64.65 -17.57
CA LYS A 168 -18.51 65.95 -18.22
C LYS A 168 -19.94 66.16 -18.71
N GLU A 169 -20.60 65.12 -19.22
CA GLU A 169 -22.02 65.17 -19.62
C GLU A 169 -22.90 65.56 -18.42
N ILE A 170 -22.72 64.89 -17.27
CA ILE A 170 -23.50 65.13 -16.05
C ILE A 170 -23.18 66.51 -15.45
N GLU A 171 -21.90 66.89 -15.38
CA GLU A 171 -21.47 68.21 -14.91
C GLU A 171 -22.02 69.35 -15.80
N HIS A 172 -22.02 69.16 -17.11
CA HIS A 172 -22.62 70.10 -18.06
C HIS A 172 -24.14 70.22 -17.87
N MET A 173 -24.86 69.11 -17.68
CA MET A 173 -26.30 69.16 -17.40
C MET A 173 -26.61 69.81 -16.04
N LEU A 174 -25.84 69.53 -14.99
CA LEU A 174 -25.98 70.20 -13.69
C LEU A 174 -25.66 71.70 -13.78
N ASN A 175 -24.71 72.11 -14.60
CA ASN A 175 -24.44 73.53 -14.86
C ASN A 175 -25.57 74.19 -15.67
N ASN A 176 -26.09 73.51 -16.70
CA ASN A 176 -27.23 73.97 -17.48
C ASN A 176 -28.51 74.12 -16.64
N LEU A 177 -28.73 73.23 -15.66
CA LEU A 177 -29.79 73.34 -14.66
C LEU A 177 -29.59 74.55 -13.75
N LYS A 178 -28.38 74.76 -13.20
CA LYS A 178 -28.07 75.93 -12.37
C LYS A 178 -28.25 77.25 -13.13
N GLN A 179 -27.78 77.33 -14.36
CA GLN A 179 -27.97 78.50 -15.21
C GLN A 179 -29.45 78.72 -15.53
N PHE A 180 -30.18 77.65 -15.84
CA PHE A 180 -31.62 77.69 -16.09
C PHE A 180 -32.41 78.17 -14.86
N GLU A 181 -32.11 77.65 -13.67
CA GLU A 181 -32.76 78.10 -12.44
C GLU A 181 -32.38 79.55 -12.11
N HIS A 182 -31.13 79.97 -12.35
CA HIS A 182 -30.71 81.35 -12.19
C HIS A 182 -31.48 82.30 -13.12
N GLN A 183 -31.62 81.97 -14.40
CA GLN A 183 -32.43 82.73 -15.37
C GLN A 183 -33.91 82.75 -14.99
N LEU A 184 -34.47 81.62 -14.55
CA LEU A 184 -35.84 81.52 -14.04
C LEU A 184 -36.06 82.44 -12.82
N ASN A 185 -35.14 82.41 -11.85
CA ASN A 185 -35.18 83.27 -10.66
C ASN A 185 -35.03 84.76 -11.04
N GLN A 186 -34.12 85.12 -11.96
CA GLN A 186 -33.97 86.48 -12.48
C GLN A 186 -35.27 86.99 -13.13
N LEU A 187 -35.89 86.19 -14.01
CA LEU A 187 -37.12 86.57 -14.69
C LEU A 187 -38.29 86.73 -13.71
N LYS A 188 -38.42 85.87 -12.69
CA LYS A 188 -39.42 86.07 -11.62
C LYS A 188 -39.19 87.37 -10.85
N LEU A 189 -37.95 87.69 -10.48
CA LEU A 189 -37.59 88.92 -9.76
C LEU A 189 -37.82 90.19 -10.59
N TRP A 190 -37.60 90.12 -11.90
CA TRP A 190 -37.90 91.23 -12.83
C TRP A 190 -39.41 91.37 -13.10
N LEU A 191 -40.15 90.26 -13.14
CA LEU A 191 -41.57 90.25 -13.50
C LEU A 191 -42.50 90.61 -12.32
N SER A 192 -42.16 90.28 -11.07
CA SER A 192 -43.01 90.57 -9.90
C SER A 192 -43.34 92.06 -9.77
N PRO A 193 -42.36 93.00 -9.81
CA PRO A 193 -42.66 94.44 -9.72
C PRO A 193 -43.53 94.94 -10.89
N ILE A 194 -43.33 94.40 -12.10
CA ILE A 194 -44.13 94.75 -13.29
C ILE A 194 -45.56 94.23 -13.15
N LYS A 195 -45.74 93.02 -12.65
CA LYS A 195 -47.05 92.45 -12.33
C LYS A 195 -47.76 93.28 -11.27
N GLU A 196 -47.10 93.56 -10.15
CA GLU A 196 -47.63 94.37 -9.05
C GLU A 196 -48.05 95.77 -9.55
N GLN A 197 -47.21 96.42 -10.36
CA GLN A 197 -47.53 97.72 -10.98
C GLN A 197 -48.71 97.65 -11.95
N LEU A 198 -48.81 96.62 -12.80
CA LEU A 198 -49.94 96.44 -13.73
C LEU A 198 -51.23 96.05 -13.00
N GLU A 199 -51.16 95.27 -11.93
CA GLU A 199 -52.31 94.94 -11.08
C GLU A 199 -52.80 96.16 -10.30
N ILE A 200 -51.92 97.03 -9.81
CA ILE A 200 -52.27 98.34 -9.24
C ILE A 200 -52.89 99.23 -10.32
N TYR A 201 -52.26 99.35 -11.50
CA TYR A 201 -52.75 100.22 -12.57
C TYR A 201 -54.15 99.83 -13.07
N ASN A 202 -54.39 98.52 -13.25
CA ASN A 202 -55.68 97.96 -13.63
C ASN A 202 -56.78 98.15 -12.55
N GLN A 203 -56.41 98.41 -11.30
CA GLN A 203 -57.35 98.78 -10.22
C GLN A 203 -57.57 100.30 -10.09
N VAL A 204 -56.55 101.12 -10.37
CA VAL A 204 -56.57 102.58 -10.15
C VAL A 204 -57.09 103.36 -11.36
N GLY A 205 -56.94 102.84 -12.59
CA GLY A 205 -57.68 103.31 -13.77
C GLY A 205 -57.39 104.73 -14.27
N GLN A 206 -56.25 105.32 -13.94
CA GLN A 206 -55.89 106.69 -14.35
C GLN A 206 -55.16 106.75 -15.71
N PRO A 207 -55.71 107.40 -16.75
CA PRO A 207 -54.99 107.60 -18.00
C PRO A 207 -53.87 108.64 -17.85
N GLY A 208 -52.65 108.30 -18.28
CA GLY A 208 -51.56 109.27 -18.49
C GLY A 208 -50.46 109.35 -17.42
N ALA A 209 -50.59 108.68 -16.27
CA ALA A 209 -49.55 108.66 -15.23
C ALA A 209 -48.52 107.50 -15.36
N PHE A 210 -48.74 106.59 -16.31
CA PHE A 210 -47.95 105.37 -16.51
C PHE A 210 -47.79 105.14 -18.02
N ASP A 211 -46.57 105.03 -18.54
CA ASP A 211 -46.36 104.72 -19.96
C ASP A 211 -46.49 103.21 -20.20
N ILE A 212 -47.73 102.81 -20.51
CA ILE A 212 -48.07 101.44 -20.90
C ILE A 212 -47.26 100.99 -22.12
N LYS A 213 -46.83 101.89 -23.02
CA LYS A 213 -46.00 101.54 -24.19
C LYS A 213 -44.54 101.32 -23.82
N GLU A 214 -44.00 102.03 -22.83
CA GLU A 214 -42.65 101.75 -22.31
C GLU A 214 -42.63 100.38 -21.61
N ILE A 215 -43.64 100.09 -20.78
CA ILE A 215 -43.77 98.77 -20.13
C ILE A 215 -44.07 97.67 -21.15
N GLU A 216 -44.94 97.90 -22.15
CA GLU A 216 -45.17 96.97 -23.25
C GLU A 216 -43.89 96.74 -24.06
N ALA A 217 -43.08 97.77 -24.33
CA ALA A 217 -41.80 97.63 -25.01
C ALA A 217 -40.79 96.83 -24.18
N ALA A 218 -40.68 97.08 -22.87
CA ALA A 218 -39.81 96.32 -21.96
C ALA A 218 -40.25 94.86 -21.83
N VAL A 219 -41.56 94.62 -21.70
CA VAL A 219 -42.14 93.26 -21.65
C VAL A 219 -41.94 92.54 -22.98
N LYS A 220 -42.17 93.19 -24.12
CA LYS A 220 -41.96 92.64 -25.46
C LYS A 220 -40.48 92.39 -25.79
N ALA A 221 -39.56 93.19 -25.23
CA ALA A 221 -38.12 92.93 -25.30
C ALA A 221 -37.70 91.71 -24.46
N LYS A 222 -38.42 91.42 -23.36
CA LYS A 222 -38.19 90.25 -22.49
C LYS A 222 -39.02 89.01 -22.83
N GLN A 223 -40.03 89.14 -23.70
CA GLN A 223 -40.81 88.04 -24.25
C GLN A 223 -39.97 86.85 -24.75
N PRO A 224 -38.92 87.03 -25.59
CA PRO A 224 -38.10 85.89 -26.04
C PRO A 224 -37.35 85.19 -24.89
N ASP A 225 -36.93 85.91 -23.85
CA ASP A 225 -36.26 85.31 -22.69
C ASP A 225 -37.25 84.46 -21.88
N VAL A 226 -38.46 84.97 -21.63
CA VAL A 226 -39.49 84.26 -20.88
C VAL A 226 -40.04 83.08 -21.67
N GLU A 227 -40.37 83.25 -22.94
CA GLU A 227 -40.81 82.15 -23.80
C GLU A 227 -39.72 81.09 -23.98
N GLY A 228 -38.45 81.50 -24.09
CA GLY A 228 -37.29 80.62 -24.12
C GLY A 228 -37.13 79.78 -22.85
N ILE A 229 -37.22 80.40 -21.66
CA ILE A 229 -37.16 79.69 -20.37
C ILE A 229 -38.37 78.79 -20.16
N LEU A 230 -39.59 79.24 -20.49
CA LEU A 230 -40.78 78.40 -20.42
C LEU A 230 -40.71 77.21 -21.40
N SER A 231 -40.12 77.39 -22.59
CA SER A 231 -39.89 76.29 -23.53
C SER A 231 -38.83 75.31 -23.04
N LYS A 232 -37.67 75.81 -22.59
CA LYS A 232 -36.59 74.98 -22.02
C LYS A 232 -37.10 74.18 -20.80
N GLY A 233 -37.94 74.78 -19.96
CA GLY A 233 -38.62 74.08 -18.86
C GLY A 233 -39.57 72.98 -19.34
N ARG A 234 -40.43 73.24 -20.33
CA ARG A 234 -41.29 72.21 -20.95
C ARG A 234 -40.50 71.04 -21.54
N HIS A 235 -39.30 71.28 -22.06
CA HIS A 235 -38.42 70.21 -22.54
C HIS A 235 -37.74 69.43 -21.41
N LEU A 236 -37.25 70.10 -20.35
CA LEU A 236 -36.56 69.47 -19.21
C LEU A 236 -37.48 68.62 -18.33
N TYR A 237 -38.76 68.99 -18.19
CA TYR A 237 -39.73 68.33 -17.31
C TYR A 237 -40.85 67.57 -18.06
N LYS A 238 -40.65 67.28 -19.35
CA LYS A 238 -41.71 66.81 -20.26
C LYS A 238 -42.41 65.51 -19.81
N GLU A 239 -41.69 64.58 -19.18
CA GLU A 239 -42.15 63.20 -18.99
C GLU A 239 -42.51 62.84 -17.53
N LYS A 240 -42.19 63.70 -16.56
CA LYS A 240 -42.54 63.52 -15.13
C LYS A 240 -42.88 64.87 -14.48
N PRO A 241 -44.18 65.21 -14.30
CA PRO A 241 -44.60 66.41 -13.60
C PRO A 241 -44.33 66.35 -12.08
N ALA A 242 -44.12 67.53 -11.48
CA ALA A 242 -44.23 67.83 -10.06
C ALA A 242 -43.46 66.93 -9.05
N THR A 243 -42.29 67.41 -8.62
CA THR A 243 -41.78 67.14 -7.25
C THR A 243 -40.73 68.15 -6.80
N GLN A 244 -39.95 68.72 -7.73
CA GLN A 244 -38.88 69.68 -7.41
C GLN A 244 -39.37 71.14 -7.37
N PRO A 245 -38.86 72.01 -6.47
CA PRO A 245 -39.27 73.42 -6.37
C PRO A 245 -39.19 74.22 -7.68
N VAL A 246 -38.27 73.85 -8.57
CA VAL A 246 -38.08 74.47 -9.90
C VAL A 246 -39.34 74.33 -10.77
N THR A 247 -40.11 73.24 -10.64
CA THR A 247 -41.36 73.05 -11.40
C THR A 247 -42.42 74.08 -10.99
N ARG A 248 -42.63 74.28 -9.68
CA ARG A 248 -43.51 75.35 -9.17
C ARG A 248 -43.02 76.73 -9.59
N LYS A 249 -41.72 77.01 -9.49
CA LYS A 249 -41.15 78.29 -9.99
C LYS A 249 -41.45 78.54 -11.47
N LEU A 250 -41.49 77.49 -12.29
CA LEU A 250 -41.84 77.57 -13.71
C LEU A 250 -43.35 77.80 -13.92
N GLU A 251 -44.19 77.12 -13.14
CA GLU A 251 -45.65 77.30 -13.13
C GLU A 251 -46.03 78.71 -12.67
N ASP A 252 -45.37 79.22 -11.63
CA ASP A 252 -45.47 80.60 -11.17
C ASP A 252 -45.05 81.56 -12.29
N LEU A 253 -43.83 81.43 -12.86
CA LEU A 253 -43.37 82.33 -13.92
C LEU A 253 -44.31 82.29 -15.13
N ASN A 254 -44.84 81.12 -15.50
CA ASN A 254 -45.84 80.98 -16.55
C ASN A 254 -47.16 81.66 -16.18
N THR A 255 -47.58 81.60 -14.91
CA THR A 255 -48.82 82.21 -14.43
C THR A 255 -48.68 83.73 -14.32
N ASP A 256 -47.57 84.22 -13.78
CA ASP A 256 -47.20 85.64 -13.71
C ASP A 256 -46.96 86.22 -15.10
N TRP A 257 -46.29 85.50 -16.01
CA TRP A 257 -46.08 85.93 -17.39
C TRP A 257 -47.39 85.98 -18.16
N ARG A 258 -48.24 84.96 -17.98
CA ARG A 258 -49.58 84.98 -18.55
C ARG A 258 -50.40 86.08 -17.91
N ALA A 259 -50.31 86.36 -16.60
CA ALA A 259 -51.03 87.45 -15.94
C ALA A 259 -50.57 88.82 -16.45
N VAL A 260 -49.27 89.11 -16.54
CA VAL A 260 -48.73 90.35 -17.13
C VAL A 260 -49.13 90.48 -18.59
N THR A 261 -48.92 89.44 -19.39
CA THR A 261 -49.34 89.40 -20.80
C THR A 261 -50.87 89.49 -20.93
N HIS A 262 -51.64 89.04 -19.95
CA HIS A 262 -53.12 89.08 -19.88
C HIS A 262 -53.66 90.27 -19.08
N LEU A 263 -52.81 91.17 -18.59
CA LEU A 263 -53.20 92.52 -18.19
C LEU A 263 -52.98 93.44 -19.41
N ILE A 264 -51.78 93.35 -20.02
CA ILE A 264 -51.47 93.89 -21.36
C ILE A 264 -52.42 93.34 -22.44
N GLN A 265 -53.05 92.17 -22.21
CA GLN A 265 -54.07 91.59 -23.10
C GLN A 265 -55.37 91.16 -22.40
N ILE A 266 -55.96 91.88 -21.43
CA ILE A 266 -57.08 91.24 -20.68
C ILE A 266 -58.24 90.69 -21.52
N LEU A 267 -58.30 89.29 -21.55
CA LEU A 267 -59.31 88.32 -22.12
C LEU A 267 -59.19 86.69 -22.16
N LYS A 268 -58.14 85.88 -21.76
CA LYS A 268 -57.78 84.51 -22.36
C LYS A 268 -57.70 83.10 -21.58
N GLY A 269 -56.52 82.45 -21.31
CA GLY A 269 -56.20 80.93 -21.39
C GLY A 269 -56.43 79.84 -20.25
N LYS A 270 -55.90 78.56 -20.37
CA LYS A 270 -56.15 77.27 -19.53
C LYS A 270 -54.94 76.17 -19.35
N PRO A 271 -55.05 74.75 -19.23
CA PRO A 271 -54.69 73.78 -18.09
C PRO A 271 -53.81 72.42 -18.31
N VAL A 272 -53.77 71.36 -17.40
CA VAL A 272 -52.82 70.11 -17.34
C VAL A 272 -53.26 68.76 -16.56
N SER A 273 -52.61 67.53 -16.62
CA SER A 273 -52.82 66.21 -15.80
C SER A 273 -51.87 64.91 -16.01
N ALA A 274 -51.80 63.81 -15.15
CA ALA A 274 -51.01 62.47 -15.27
C ALA A 274 -51.30 61.23 -14.25
N VAL A 275 -50.75 59.94 -14.39
CA VAL A 275 -51.00 58.63 -13.57
C VAL A 275 -49.96 57.38 -13.56
N PRO A 276 -50.03 56.26 -12.69
CA PRO A 276 -49.02 55.11 -12.44
C PRO A 276 -49.46 53.55 -12.22
N GLY A 277 -48.59 52.53 -11.82
CA GLY A 277 -48.89 51.03 -11.51
C GLY A 277 -47.77 49.98 -10.98
N ILE A 278 -48.02 48.67 -10.57
CA ILE A 278 -47.05 47.62 -9.93
C ILE A 278 -47.43 46.03 -9.85
N VAL A 279 -46.54 45.03 -9.42
CA VAL A 279 -46.66 43.48 -9.24
C VAL A 279 -45.68 42.82 -8.14
N SER A 280 -45.37 41.50 -7.73
CA SER A 280 -45.54 39.97 -7.92
C SER A 280 -45.06 39.13 -6.62
N SER A 281 -44.78 37.80 -6.28
CA SER A 281 -44.58 36.32 -6.71
C SER A 281 -44.67 35.31 -5.44
N ALA A 282 -44.31 33.98 -5.13
CA ALA A 282 -43.61 32.66 -5.54
C ALA A 282 -44.10 31.39 -4.64
N VAL A 283 -43.60 30.13 -4.28
CA VAL A 283 -42.43 29.11 -4.38
C VAL A 283 -42.75 27.60 -3.80
N VAL A 284 -41.87 26.51 -3.80
CA VAL A 284 -42.06 25.03 -3.33
C VAL A 284 -40.71 24.24 -2.89
N ALA A 285 -40.40 22.92 -2.50
CA ALA A 285 -40.85 21.45 -2.22
C ALA A 285 -39.68 20.56 -1.50
N LEU A 286 -39.48 19.20 -1.18
CA LEU A 286 -40.11 17.79 -0.92
C LEU A 286 -39.07 16.63 -0.40
N PRO A 287 -39.41 15.40 0.20
CA PRO A 287 -38.47 14.34 0.85
C PRO A 287 -38.69 12.72 0.75
N ASP A 288 -37.81 11.78 1.31
CA ASP A 288 -37.86 10.21 1.45
C ASP A 288 -36.76 9.56 2.47
N GLN A 289 -36.37 8.28 2.88
CA GLN A 289 -36.59 6.73 2.83
C GLN A 289 -35.85 5.93 4.05
N THR A 290 -35.47 4.61 4.33
CA THR A 290 -35.46 3.10 3.91
C THR A 290 -34.92 2.03 5.01
N VAL A 291 -34.90 0.63 4.90
CA VAL A 291 -34.41 -0.43 5.96
C VAL A 291 -34.17 -2.00 5.60
N THR A 292 -33.45 -2.91 6.40
CA THR A 292 -33.13 -4.43 6.20
C THR A 292 -32.74 -5.41 7.45
N VAL A 293 -32.55 -6.79 7.37
CA VAL A 293 -32.19 -7.84 8.48
C VAL A 293 -31.72 -9.35 8.14
N VAL A 294 -31.15 -10.25 9.07
CA VAL A 294 -30.62 -11.74 8.98
C VAL A 294 -30.55 -12.56 10.37
N THR A 295 -30.12 -13.84 10.77
CA THR A 295 -29.60 -15.28 10.41
C THR A 295 -29.69 -16.32 11.67
N GLN A 296 -29.15 -17.58 12.05
CA GLN A 296 -28.28 -18.84 11.77
C GLN A 296 -28.42 -19.94 13.00
N THR A 297 -27.86 -21.17 13.38
CA THR A 297 -27.13 -22.53 13.04
C THR A 297 -27.00 -23.50 14.35
N LEU A 298 -26.47 -24.77 14.65
CA LEU A 298 -25.72 -26.03 14.16
C LEU A 298 -25.68 -27.31 15.20
N VAL A 299 -25.08 -28.56 15.00
CA VAL A 299 -25.13 -29.86 15.89
C VAL A 299 -23.98 -31.03 15.85
N THR A 300 -23.92 -32.12 16.71
CA THR A 300 -22.96 -33.38 16.77
C THR A 300 -23.40 -34.60 17.74
N LYS A 301 -22.83 -35.83 18.17
CA LYS A 301 -21.60 -36.80 18.10
C LYS A 301 -21.79 -38.30 18.74
N GLU A 302 -20.81 -39.29 18.76
CA GLU A 302 -20.81 -40.79 19.24
C GLU A 302 -19.47 -41.40 19.95
N THR A 303 -18.99 -42.69 20.27
CA THR A 303 -19.29 -44.22 20.30
C THR A 303 -18.21 -45.16 21.11
N THR A 304 -18.30 -46.53 21.40
CA THR A 304 -17.28 -47.47 22.17
C THR A 304 -17.45 -49.09 22.19
N ILE A 305 -16.44 -50.01 22.54
CA ILE A 305 -16.42 -51.57 22.61
C ILE A 305 -15.36 -52.38 23.57
N SER A 306 -15.30 -53.77 23.72
CA SER A 306 -14.36 -54.64 24.62
C SER A 306 -14.14 -56.25 24.40
N LYS A 307 -13.33 -57.07 25.21
CA LYS A 307 -12.92 -58.58 25.16
C LYS A 307 -12.24 -59.20 26.50
N GLN A 308 -11.70 -60.44 26.86
CA GLN A 308 -11.49 -61.94 26.48
C GLN A 308 -10.89 -62.91 27.65
N GLU A 309 -10.62 -64.27 27.49
CA GLU A 309 -9.97 -65.32 28.44
C GLU A 309 -9.15 -66.52 27.71
N MET A 310 -8.62 -67.76 28.12
CA MET A 310 -8.66 -68.84 29.23
C MET A 310 -7.52 -70.02 29.15
N PRO A 311 -7.14 -70.89 30.19
CA PRO A 311 -6.02 -71.97 30.21
C PRO A 311 -6.16 -73.42 30.93
N SER A 312 -5.20 -74.44 30.86
CA SER A 312 -5.11 -75.80 31.62
C SER A 312 -3.84 -76.78 31.48
N SER A 313 -3.57 -77.86 32.32
CA SER A 313 -2.47 -78.96 32.21
C SER A 313 -2.42 -80.22 33.24
N LEU A 314 -1.62 -81.35 33.07
CA LEU A 314 -1.39 -82.56 34.01
C LEU A 314 -0.25 -83.68 33.67
N LEU A 315 0.21 -84.65 34.58
CA LEU A 315 1.14 -85.86 34.34
C LEU A 315 1.37 -86.95 35.51
N LEU A 316 2.02 -88.18 35.33
CA LEU A 316 2.40 -89.28 36.35
C LEU A 316 3.37 -90.49 35.90
N GLU A 317 4.05 -91.31 36.79
CA GLU A 317 4.79 -92.65 36.58
C GLU A 317 5.07 -93.52 37.90
N VAL A 318 5.48 -94.84 37.89
CA VAL A 318 5.87 -95.70 39.09
C VAL A 318 7.04 -96.82 39.05
N PRO A 319 6.95 -98.09 38.50
CA PRO A 319 7.28 -99.44 39.15
C PRO A 319 8.71 -100.00 39.60
N ALA A 320 9.00 -101.35 39.57
CA ALA A 320 9.90 -102.17 40.50
C ALA A 320 11.40 -102.67 40.19
N LEU A 321 11.74 -103.94 39.78
CA LEU A 321 12.97 -104.45 39.14
C LEU A 321 14.26 -103.76 39.63
N ALA A 322 14.59 -103.88 40.91
CA ALA A 322 15.22 -102.78 41.66
C ALA A 322 16.63 -102.34 41.20
N GLU A 323 17.54 -103.25 40.85
CA GLU A 323 18.87 -102.85 40.34
C GLU A 323 18.76 -102.16 38.98
N PHE A 324 17.93 -102.71 38.08
CA PHE A 324 17.62 -102.13 36.78
C PHE A 324 16.89 -100.79 36.92
N ASN A 325 15.85 -100.71 37.77
CA ASN A 325 15.08 -99.50 37.97
C ASN A 325 15.86 -98.41 38.70
N LYS A 326 16.80 -98.78 39.58
CA LYS A 326 17.76 -97.83 40.16
C LYS A 326 18.69 -97.29 39.08
N ALA A 327 19.35 -98.15 38.30
CA ALA A 327 20.23 -97.71 37.22
C ALA A 327 19.49 -96.88 36.16
N TRP A 328 18.24 -97.24 35.86
CA TRP A 328 17.33 -96.49 34.99
C TRP A 328 16.95 -95.13 35.58
N ALA A 329 16.61 -95.04 36.87
CA ALA A 329 16.30 -93.79 37.54
C ALA A 329 17.55 -92.89 37.65
N ASP A 330 18.68 -93.43 38.13
CA ASP A 330 19.98 -92.73 38.22
C ASP A 330 20.38 -92.12 36.86
N LEU A 331 20.15 -92.83 35.74
CA LEU A 331 20.43 -92.33 34.38
C LEU A 331 19.34 -91.38 33.85
N THR A 332 18.06 -91.61 34.17
CA THR A 332 16.93 -90.73 33.79
C THR A 332 17.04 -89.36 34.46
N ASP A 333 17.38 -89.33 35.76
CA ASP A 333 17.60 -88.10 36.52
C ASP A 333 18.86 -87.37 36.04
N TRP A 334 19.91 -88.10 35.65
CA TRP A 334 21.11 -87.52 35.05
C TRP A 334 20.83 -86.90 33.67
N LEU A 335 20.07 -87.58 32.80
CA LEU A 335 19.62 -87.03 31.50
C LEU A 335 18.72 -85.79 31.70
N SER A 336 17.81 -85.83 32.67
CA SER A 336 16.93 -84.71 33.02
C SER A 336 17.71 -83.52 33.58
N LEU A 337 18.77 -83.77 34.35
CA LEU A 337 19.71 -82.75 34.80
C LEU A 337 20.47 -82.16 33.60
N LEU A 338 20.91 -82.98 32.64
CA LEU A 338 21.64 -82.53 31.46
C LEU A 338 20.77 -81.66 30.54
N ASP A 339 19.52 -82.05 30.29
CA ASP A 339 18.53 -81.25 29.57
C ASP A 339 18.30 -79.88 30.23
N ARG A 340 18.18 -79.85 31.56
CA ARG A 340 18.09 -78.60 32.32
C ARG A 340 19.38 -77.76 32.22
N VAL A 341 20.55 -78.39 32.20
CA VAL A 341 21.83 -77.69 31.98
C VAL A 341 21.85 -77.06 30.59
N ILE A 342 21.53 -77.80 29.52
CA ILE A 342 21.45 -77.28 28.14
C ILE A 342 20.51 -76.07 28.07
N LYS A 343 19.32 -76.17 28.66
CA LYS A 343 18.33 -75.08 28.72
C LYS A 343 18.76 -73.88 29.56
N SER A 344 19.83 -73.99 30.34
CA SER A 344 20.45 -72.89 31.11
C SER A 344 21.70 -72.28 30.47
N GLN A 345 22.15 -72.78 29.31
CA GLN A 345 23.35 -72.31 28.59
C GLN A 345 23.16 -70.95 27.87
N ILE A 346 22.43 -70.01 28.47
CA ILE A 346 22.25 -68.66 27.94
C ILE A 346 23.61 -67.94 27.87
N VAL A 347 23.83 -67.17 26.80
CA VAL A 347 25.00 -66.30 26.60
C VAL A 347 24.58 -64.91 26.12
N THR A 348 25.49 -63.94 26.17
CA THR A 348 25.29 -62.61 25.57
C THR A 348 25.60 -62.65 24.09
N VAL A 349 24.61 -62.35 23.24
CA VAL A 349 24.79 -62.27 21.79
C VAL A 349 25.70 -61.08 21.47
N GLY A 350 26.68 -61.27 20.57
CA GLY A 350 27.72 -60.27 20.33
C GLY A 350 28.85 -60.26 21.38
N ASP A 351 28.93 -61.25 22.28
CA ASP A 351 30.08 -61.45 23.16
C ASP A 351 30.88 -62.70 22.77
N LEU A 352 31.95 -62.49 22.00
CA LEU A 352 32.74 -63.59 21.44
C LEU A 352 33.44 -64.42 22.52
N ASP A 353 33.82 -63.81 23.64
CA ASP A 353 34.49 -64.52 24.72
C ASP A 353 33.49 -65.43 25.45
N GLU A 354 32.32 -64.91 25.85
CA GLU A 354 31.28 -65.73 26.50
C GLU A 354 30.75 -66.85 25.58
N ILE A 355 30.55 -66.58 24.29
CA ILE A 355 30.12 -67.59 23.31
C ILE A 355 31.20 -68.68 23.15
N ASN A 356 32.49 -68.33 23.04
CA ASN A 356 33.57 -69.32 22.96
C ASN A 356 33.68 -70.15 24.24
N ASP A 357 33.57 -69.52 25.41
CA ASP A 357 33.57 -70.19 26.71
C ASP A 357 32.42 -71.20 26.82
N MET A 358 31.23 -70.85 26.28
CA MET A 358 30.08 -71.75 26.21
C MET A 358 30.27 -72.88 25.19
N ILE A 359 30.92 -72.63 24.04
CA ILE A 359 31.28 -73.69 23.08
C ILE A 359 32.24 -74.70 23.73
N ILE A 360 33.21 -74.24 24.54
CA ILE A 360 34.12 -75.11 25.29
C ILE A 360 33.36 -75.94 26.34
N LYS A 361 32.48 -75.32 27.13
CA LYS A 361 31.63 -76.00 28.13
C LYS A 361 30.71 -77.02 27.46
N GLN A 362 30.08 -76.67 26.34
CA GLN A 362 29.19 -77.57 25.58
C GLN A 362 29.97 -78.74 24.97
N LYS A 363 31.20 -78.53 24.51
CA LYS A 363 32.07 -79.61 24.01
C LYS A 363 32.42 -80.62 25.11
N ALA A 364 32.68 -80.16 26.33
CA ALA A 364 32.85 -81.05 27.49
C ALA A 364 31.54 -81.80 27.82
N THR A 365 30.40 -81.10 27.80
CA THR A 365 29.07 -81.70 28.06
C THR A 365 28.72 -82.82 27.06
N ILE A 366 29.10 -82.66 25.78
CA ILE A 366 28.99 -83.72 24.77
C ILE A 366 29.93 -84.90 25.09
N GLN A 367 31.16 -84.63 25.52
CA GLN A 367 32.12 -85.68 25.90
C GLN A 367 31.66 -86.47 27.14
N ASP A 368 30.96 -85.83 28.08
CA ASP A 368 30.36 -86.51 29.24
C ASP A 368 29.18 -87.40 28.82
N LEU A 369 28.37 -86.98 27.84
CA LEU A 369 27.34 -87.83 27.25
C LEU A 369 27.94 -89.06 26.54
N GLU A 370 28.98 -88.88 25.72
CA GLU A 370 29.64 -90.03 25.08
C GLU A 370 30.30 -90.98 26.09
N GLN A 371 30.86 -90.46 27.20
CA GLN A 371 31.36 -91.28 28.31
C GLN A 371 30.25 -92.05 29.04
N LYS A 372 29.01 -91.56 29.04
CA LYS A 372 27.85 -92.26 29.62
C LYS A 372 27.25 -93.33 28.70
N ARG A 373 27.53 -93.31 27.40
CA ARG A 373 26.94 -94.24 26.41
C ARG A 373 27.06 -95.73 26.80
N PRO A 374 28.20 -96.23 27.34
CA PRO A 374 28.30 -97.63 27.78
C PRO A 374 27.29 -98.01 28.88
N GLN A 375 26.91 -97.06 29.75
CA GLN A 375 25.96 -97.31 30.84
C GLN A 375 24.52 -97.47 30.31
N LEU A 376 24.19 -96.82 29.18
CA LEU A 376 22.94 -97.06 28.46
C LEU A 376 22.93 -98.45 27.81
N GLU A 377 24.02 -98.86 27.15
CA GLU A 377 24.14 -100.19 26.52
C GLU A 377 24.08 -101.33 27.56
N GLU A 378 24.73 -101.16 28.72
CA GLU A 378 24.62 -102.07 29.86
C GLU A 378 23.18 -102.15 30.39
N LEU A 379 22.50 -101.00 30.52
CA LEU A 379 21.11 -100.94 30.98
C LEU A 379 20.15 -101.63 29.99
N ILE A 380 20.30 -101.38 28.68
CA ILE A 380 19.55 -102.07 27.61
C ILE A 380 19.80 -103.59 27.69
N THR A 381 21.06 -104.00 27.85
CA THR A 381 21.44 -105.42 27.95
C THR A 381 20.85 -106.07 29.20
N ALA A 382 20.87 -105.39 30.36
CA ALA A 382 20.24 -105.85 31.60
C ALA A 382 18.72 -105.98 31.45
N ALA A 383 18.08 -105.01 30.80
CA ALA A 383 16.64 -104.98 30.57
C ALA A 383 16.18 -106.07 29.59
N GLN A 384 16.94 -106.34 28.52
CA GLN A 384 16.72 -107.49 27.63
C GLN A 384 16.85 -108.82 28.40
N ASN A 385 17.88 -108.95 29.25
CA ASN A 385 18.06 -110.14 30.10
C ASN A 385 16.91 -110.34 31.11
N LEU A 386 16.38 -109.26 31.69
CA LEU A 386 15.19 -109.31 32.56
C LEU A 386 13.94 -109.69 31.77
N LYS A 387 13.71 -109.07 30.60
CA LYS A 387 12.59 -109.38 29.70
C LYS A 387 12.62 -110.84 29.26
N ASN A 388 13.79 -111.43 29.04
CA ASN A 388 13.94 -112.85 28.69
C ASN A 388 13.66 -113.80 29.87
N LYS A 389 13.86 -113.35 31.13
CA LYS A 389 13.74 -114.19 32.34
C LYS A 389 12.37 -114.12 33.04
N THR A 390 11.59 -113.07 32.86
CA THR A 390 10.26 -112.93 33.50
C THR A 390 9.13 -113.57 32.68
N SER A 391 8.22 -114.27 33.36
CA SER A 391 7.00 -114.84 32.77
C SER A 391 5.77 -113.91 32.83
N ASN A 392 5.84 -112.79 33.57
CA ASN A 392 4.73 -111.83 33.66
C ASN A 392 4.71 -110.87 32.45
N GLN A 393 3.63 -110.87 31.69
CA GLN A 393 3.47 -110.02 30.51
C GLN A 393 3.46 -108.51 30.83
N GLU A 394 2.82 -108.08 31.93
CA GLU A 394 2.77 -106.67 32.33
C GLU A 394 4.18 -106.14 32.68
N ALA A 395 4.99 -106.99 33.32
CA ALA A 395 6.39 -106.66 33.59
C ALA A 395 7.20 -106.56 32.28
N ARG A 396 6.95 -107.42 31.29
CA ARG A 396 7.61 -107.34 29.97
C ARG A 396 7.24 -106.05 29.22
N THR A 397 6.01 -105.55 29.37
CA THR A 397 5.62 -104.24 28.83
C THR A 397 6.26 -103.08 29.61
N VAL A 398 6.23 -103.06 30.95
CA VAL A 398 6.85 -101.99 31.77
C VAL A 398 8.36 -101.91 31.57
N ILE A 399 9.06 -103.04 31.45
CA ILE A 399 10.49 -103.06 31.11
C ILE A 399 10.73 -102.47 29.71
N THR A 400 9.85 -102.76 28.74
CA THR A 400 10.00 -102.28 27.36
C THR A 400 9.72 -100.77 27.27
N ASP A 401 8.64 -100.28 27.88
CA ASP A 401 8.31 -98.85 28.02
C ASP A 401 9.47 -98.08 28.69
N ARG A 402 10.07 -98.61 29.76
CA ARG A 402 11.24 -98.00 30.39
C ARG A 402 12.49 -97.94 29.49
N ILE A 403 12.76 -98.98 28.69
CA ILE A 403 13.86 -98.95 27.71
C ILE A 403 13.57 -97.88 26.64
N GLU A 404 12.39 -97.94 26.01
CA GLU A 404 12.02 -97.02 24.93
C GLU A 404 12.03 -95.57 25.41
N LYS A 405 11.50 -95.30 26.61
CA LYS A 405 11.53 -93.97 27.23
C LYS A 405 12.95 -93.46 27.46
N ILE A 406 13.87 -94.26 28.01
CA ILE A 406 15.23 -93.77 28.29
C ILE A 406 16.10 -93.69 27.03
N GLN A 407 15.84 -94.50 26.00
CA GLN A 407 16.42 -94.34 24.67
C GLN A 407 15.92 -93.06 24.00
N ASN A 408 14.60 -92.81 24.00
CA ASN A 408 14.03 -91.57 23.47
C ASN A 408 14.58 -90.33 24.20
N GLN A 409 14.66 -90.36 25.54
CA GLN A 409 15.26 -89.26 26.32
C GLN A 409 16.76 -89.08 26.03
N TRP A 410 17.50 -90.17 25.78
CA TRP A 410 18.90 -90.07 25.35
C TRP A 410 19.01 -89.36 24.01
N ASP A 411 18.22 -89.77 23.01
CA ASP A 411 18.25 -89.20 21.66
C ASP A 411 17.71 -87.76 21.61
N GLU A 412 16.71 -87.42 22.42
CA GLU A 412 16.25 -86.04 22.65
C GLU A 412 17.38 -85.17 23.23
N VAL A 413 18.02 -85.62 24.32
CA VAL A 413 19.13 -84.88 24.97
C VAL A 413 20.34 -84.75 24.04
N GLN A 414 20.69 -85.81 23.31
CA GLN A 414 21.75 -85.79 22.30
C GLN A 414 21.40 -84.83 21.15
N GLY A 415 20.14 -84.81 20.70
CA GLY A 415 19.61 -83.86 19.73
C GLY A 415 19.72 -82.41 20.22
N HIS A 416 19.24 -82.12 21.44
CA HIS A 416 19.35 -80.80 22.06
C HIS A 416 20.81 -80.33 22.19
N LEU A 417 21.73 -81.23 22.58
CA LEU A 417 23.17 -80.95 22.65
C LEU A 417 23.77 -80.58 21.29
N GLN A 418 23.46 -81.33 20.23
CA GLN A 418 23.95 -81.05 18.88
C GLN A 418 23.32 -79.78 18.30
N SER A 419 22.03 -79.54 18.51
CA SER A 419 21.34 -78.32 18.10
C SER A 419 21.91 -77.09 18.78
N ARG A 420 22.08 -77.09 20.11
CA ARG A 420 22.68 -75.96 20.83
C ARG A 420 24.16 -75.76 20.47
N ARG A 421 24.92 -76.84 20.22
CA ARG A 421 26.28 -76.73 19.67
C ARG A 421 26.28 -76.00 18.33
N GLN A 422 25.39 -76.36 17.40
CA GLN A 422 25.29 -75.72 16.10
C GLN A 422 24.91 -74.24 16.23
N GLN A 423 23.86 -73.93 17.01
CA GLN A 423 23.41 -72.57 17.28
C GLN A 423 24.53 -71.68 17.84
N LEU A 424 25.35 -72.19 18.77
CA LEU A 424 26.50 -71.44 19.32
C LEU A 424 27.59 -71.16 18.27
N HIS A 425 27.87 -72.08 17.34
CA HIS A 425 28.84 -71.86 16.26
C HIS A 425 28.34 -70.84 15.22
N GLU A 426 27.03 -70.89 14.92
CA GLU A 426 26.38 -69.91 14.03
C GLU A 426 26.31 -68.52 14.69
N MET A 427 25.95 -68.46 15.98
CA MET A 427 25.95 -67.24 16.79
C MET A 427 27.35 -66.60 16.87
N LEU A 428 28.41 -67.39 17.05
CA LEU A 428 29.79 -66.89 17.07
C LEU A 428 30.15 -66.25 15.72
N LYS A 429 29.84 -66.93 14.61
CA LYS A 429 30.10 -66.45 13.25
C LYS A 429 29.34 -65.15 12.96
N ASP A 430 28.04 -65.13 13.21
CA ASP A 430 27.19 -63.97 12.95
C ASP A 430 27.54 -62.78 13.85
N SER A 431 27.88 -63.05 15.13
CA SER A 431 28.38 -62.04 16.07
C SER A 431 29.69 -61.43 15.59
N THR A 432 30.58 -62.23 15.01
CA THR A 432 31.85 -61.75 14.43
C THR A 432 31.59 -60.84 13.23
N GLN A 433 30.77 -61.28 12.27
CA GLN A 433 30.45 -60.48 11.08
C GLN A 433 29.70 -59.17 11.43
N TRP A 434 28.83 -59.22 12.44
CA TRP A 434 28.18 -58.01 12.98
C TRP A 434 29.20 -57.06 13.61
N LEU A 435 30.13 -57.55 14.45
CA LEU A 435 31.16 -56.73 15.11
C LEU A 435 32.09 -56.05 14.08
N GLU A 436 32.48 -56.75 13.02
CA GLU A 436 33.26 -56.19 11.90
C GLU A 436 32.49 -55.04 11.22
N SER A 437 31.26 -55.32 10.77
CA SER A 437 30.40 -54.32 10.08
C SER A 437 30.03 -53.13 10.98
N LYS A 438 29.88 -53.38 12.28
CA LYS A 438 29.66 -52.38 13.33
C LYS A 438 30.88 -51.46 13.50
N GLN A 439 32.10 -52.02 13.46
CA GLN A 439 33.32 -51.24 13.54
C GLN A 439 33.58 -50.42 12.26
N GLU A 440 33.14 -50.88 11.09
CA GLU A 440 33.11 -50.07 9.86
C GLU A 440 32.10 -48.90 9.99
N ALA A 441 30.88 -49.17 10.44
CA ALA A 441 29.85 -48.14 10.66
C ALA A 441 30.31 -47.06 11.65
N GLU A 442 30.96 -47.44 12.76
CA GLU A 442 31.54 -46.49 13.72
C GLU A 442 32.65 -45.63 13.10
N GLN A 443 33.58 -46.21 12.33
CA GLN A 443 34.62 -45.43 11.64
C GLN A 443 34.03 -44.42 10.64
N VAL A 444 33.00 -44.81 9.90
CA VAL A 444 32.32 -43.92 8.95
C VAL A 444 31.57 -42.80 9.70
N LEU A 445 30.97 -43.09 10.85
CA LEU A 445 30.33 -42.08 11.71
C LEU A 445 31.34 -41.13 12.39
N GLU A 446 32.54 -41.56 12.76
CA GLU A 446 33.58 -40.65 13.25
C GLU A 446 34.13 -39.76 12.13
N CYS A 447 34.37 -40.32 10.94
CA CYS A 447 34.69 -39.53 9.74
C CYS A 447 33.58 -38.51 9.43
N ALA A 448 32.31 -38.85 9.68
CA ALA A 448 31.17 -37.96 9.51
C ALA A 448 31.21 -36.77 10.48
N LYS A 449 31.40 -37.04 11.77
CA LYS A 449 31.50 -36.01 12.82
C LYS A 449 32.65 -35.05 12.55
N ALA A 450 33.85 -35.59 12.29
CA ALA A 450 35.02 -34.77 11.96
C ALA A 450 34.80 -33.90 10.70
N LYS A 451 34.09 -34.42 9.69
CA LYS A 451 33.73 -33.62 8.50
C LYS A 451 32.73 -32.51 8.83
N ILE A 452 31.71 -32.78 9.65
CA ILE A 452 30.75 -31.77 10.13
C ILE A 452 31.44 -30.68 10.96
N GLU A 453 32.36 -31.06 11.85
CA GLU A 453 33.16 -30.13 12.67
C GLU A 453 34.12 -29.28 11.83
N SER A 454 34.58 -29.80 10.68
CA SER A 454 35.40 -29.04 9.72
C SER A 454 34.63 -27.99 8.91
N TRP A 455 33.29 -27.97 8.98
CA TRP A 455 32.47 -27.05 8.18
C TRP A 455 32.63 -25.61 8.63
N LYS A 456 33.16 -24.79 7.72
CA LYS A 456 33.20 -23.33 7.87
C LYS A 456 31.80 -22.72 7.74
N GLU A 457 31.68 -21.45 8.11
CA GLU A 457 30.51 -20.63 7.84
C GLU A 457 30.09 -20.69 6.36
N ILE A 458 28.82 -20.38 6.08
CA ILE A 458 28.30 -20.38 4.71
C ILE A 458 28.92 -19.20 3.95
N SER A 459 29.56 -19.47 2.82
CA SER A 459 30.05 -18.40 1.95
C SER A 459 28.92 -17.92 1.06
N TYR A 460 28.60 -16.64 1.04
CA TYR A 460 27.55 -16.08 0.16
C TYR A 460 28.13 -15.62 -1.19
N THR A 461 29.01 -16.45 -1.75
CA THR A 461 29.55 -16.31 -3.10
C THR A 461 29.10 -17.48 -3.96
N VAL A 462 28.90 -17.27 -5.27
CA VAL A 462 28.36 -18.32 -6.16
C VAL A 462 29.28 -19.54 -6.18
N GLU A 463 30.59 -19.34 -6.29
CA GLU A 463 31.60 -20.40 -6.28
C GLU A 463 31.79 -21.04 -4.90
N GLY A 464 31.66 -20.25 -3.82
CA GLY A 464 31.67 -20.75 -2.45
C GLY A 464 30.50 -21.69 -2.16
N LEU A 465 29.27 -21.29 -2.51
CA LEU A 465 28.07 -22.12 -2.36
C LEU A 465 28.14 -23.39 -3.22
N LYS A 466 28.54 -23.27 -4.49
CA LYS A 466 28.75 -24.45 -5.37
C LYS A 466 29.74 -25.45 -4.75
N LYS A 467 30.84 -24.96 -4.18
CA LYS A 467 31.85 -25.81 -3.52
C LYS A 467 31.31 -26.45 -2.24
N GLN A 468 30.68 -25.68 -1.35
CA GLN A 468 30.12 -26.19 -0.10
C GLN A 468 28.97 -27.19 -0.35
N ASN A 469 28.17 -27.00 -1.39
CA ASN A 469 27.11 -27.94 -1.77
C ASN A 469 27.67 -29.21 -2.46
N ALA A 470 28.82 -29.12 -3.14
CA ALA A 470 29.56 -30.31 -3.59
C ALA A 470 30.16 -31.08 -2.40
N GLU A 471 30.64 -30.38 -1.36
CA GLU A 471 31.13 -30.99 -0.11
C GLU A 471 30.02 -31.75 0.65
N LEU A 472 28.74 -31.44 0.43
CA LEU A 472 27.59 -32.21 0.93
C LEU A 472 27.29 -33.50 0.16
N LYS A 473 27.97 -33.81 -0.95
CA LYS A 473 27.85 -35.11 -1.63
C LYS A 473 28.83 -36.14 -1.03
N TRP A 474 28.32 -36.97 -0.15
CA TRP A 474 29.03 -38.10 0.46
C TRP A 474 28.07 -39.27 0.66
N HIS A 475 28.60 -40.48 0.78
CA HIS A 475 27.82 -41.70 0.97
C HIS A 475 28.24 -42.35 2.29
N ILE A 476 27.25 -42.57 3.15
CA ILE A 476 27.37 -43.32 4.39
C ILE A 476 26.36 -44.44 4.31
N ASN A 477 26.77 -45.64 4.71
CA ASN A 477 25.94 -46.80 4.84
C ASN A 477 26.19 -47.37 6.24
N VAL A 478 25.16 -47.39 7.08
CA VAL A 478 25.13 -48.13 8.36
C VAL A 478 24.15 -49.30 8.29
N ASP A 479 23.47 -49.46 7.15
CA ASP A 479 22.36 -50.39 6.94
C ASP A 479 22.84 -51.83 7.03
N VAL A 480 24.05 -52.13 6.54
CA VAL A 480 24.67 -53.48 6.67
C VAL A 480 24.86 -53.89 8.13
N ALA A 481 25.26 -52.97 9.00
CA ALA A 481 25.41 -53.24 10.44
C ALA A 481 24.04 -53.40 11.13
N ASN A 482 23.04 -52.62 10.70
CA ASN A 482 21.65 -52.74 11.16
C ASN A 482 20.99 -54.06 10.72
N ASP A 483 21.16 -54.49 9.46
CA ASP A 483 20.61 -55.75 8.94
C ASP A 483 21.22 -56.96 9.65
N LEU A 484 22.52 -56.93 9.93
CA LEU A 484 23.19 -57.97 10.73
C LEU A 484 22.73 -57.94 12.19
N ALA A 485 22.50 -56.77 12.78
CA ALA A 485 21.89 -56.67 14.11
C ALA A 485 20.48 -57.29 14.12
N LEU A 486 19.62 -56.94 13.16
CA LEU A 486 18.27 -57.50 13.02
C LEU A 486 18.29 -59.02 12.80
N LYS A 487 19.33 -59.54 12.12
CA LYS A 487 19.57 -60.99 12.05
C LYS A 487 19.82 -61.59 13.44
N LEU A 488 20.76 -61.02 14.21
CA LEU A 488 21.11 -61.49 15.55
C LEU A 488 19.91 -61.45 16.51
N LEU A 489 19.17 -60.34 16.53
CA LEU A 489 17.99 -60.15 17.39
C LEU A 489 16.86 -61.15 17.09
N ARG A 490 16.73 -61.57 15.83
CA ARG A 490 15.73 -62.57 15.40
C ARG A 490 16.16 -63.98 15.72
N ASP A 491 17.34 -64.38 15.22
CA ASP A 491 17.78 -65.78 15.19
C ASP A 491 18.29 -66.28 16.56
N TYR A 492 18.66 -65.36 17.46
CA TYR A 492 19.17 -65.67 18.81
C TYR A 492 18.32 -65.03 19.93
N SER A 493 17.03 -64.83 19.68
CA SER A 493 16.05 -64.27 20.65
C SER A 493 15.81 -65.11 21.93
N THR A 494 16.45 -66.27 22.05
CA THR A 494 16.50 -67.11 23.27
C THR A 494 17.63 -66.75 24.23
N ASP A 495 18.57 -65.90 23.80
CA ASP A 495 19.79 -65.51 24.49
C ASP A 495 19.77 -64.02 24.86
N ASP A 496 20.77 -63.50 25.60
CA ASP A 496 20.75 -62.07 25.97
C ASP A 496 21.20 -61.19 24.78
N THR A 497 20.20 -60.58 24.12
CA THR A 497 20.36 -59.71 22.96
C THR A 497 20.67 -58.25 23.30
N ARG A 498 20.61 -57.83 24.57
CA ARG A 498 20.64 -56.40 24.98
C ARG A 498 21.90 -55.66 24.52
N LYS A 499 23.03 -56.38 24.42
CA LYS A 499 24.31 -55.85 23.93
C LYS A 499 24.19 -55.39 22.46
N VAL A 500 23.52 -56.19 21.63
CA VAL A 500 23.25 -55.87 20.21
C VAL A 500 22.26 -54.70 20.12
N GLU A 501 21.17 -54.73 20.89
CA GLU A 501 20.16 -53.67 20.92
C GLU A 501 20.77 -52.31 21.28
N LEU A 502 21.54 -52.25 22.38
CA LEU A 502 22.17 -51.02 22.86
C LEU A 502 23.15 -50.43 21.84
N VAL A 503 24.01 -51.26 21.27
CA VAL A 503 25.00 -50.81 20.26
C VAL A 503 24.30 -50.34 18.99
N THR A 504 23.27 -51.05 18.53
CA THR A 504 22.49 -50.69 17.34
C THR A 504 21.72 -49.39 17.55
N ASN A 505 21.13 -49.18 18.73
CA ASN A 505 20.47 -47.91 19.07
C ASN A 505 21.46 -46.74 19.10
N ASN A 506 22.63 -46.91 19.73
CA ASN A 506 23.68 -45.88 19.76
C ASN A 506 24.17 -45.48 18.35
N ILE A 507 24.31 -46.46 17.44
CA ILE A 507 24.69 -46.22 16.03
C ILE A 507 23.59 -45.44 15.30
N ASN A 508 22.32 -45.82 15.50
CA ASN A 508 21.19 -45.15 14.87
C ASN A 508 20.95 -43.73 15.41
N ASP A 509 21.14 -43.47 16.70
CA ASP A 509 21.08 -42.12 17.29
C ASP A 509 22.21 -41.22 16.79
N ALA A 510 23.43 -41.76 16.66
CA ALA A 510 24.55 -41.06 16.05
C ALA A 510 24.30 -40.75 14.56
N TRP A 511 23.76 -41.72 13.81
CA TRP A 511 23.40 -41.57 12.40
C TRP A 511 22.28 -40.56 12.18
N ALA A 512 21.23 -40.59 13.01
CA ALA A 512 20.15 -39.60 13.01
C ALA A 512 20.67 -38.19 13.32
N THR A 513 21.63 -38.06 14.25
CA THR A 513 22.29 -36.80 14.57
C THR A 513 23.11 -36.27 13.39
N VAL A 514 23.89 -37.13 12.72
CA VAL A 514 24.63 -36.79 11.49
C VAL A 514 23.68 -36.33 10.39
N ASN A 515 22.64 -37.11 10.07
CA ASN A 515 21.66 -36.78 9.04
C ASN A 515 20.92 -35.46 9.33
N LYS A 516 20.55 -35.21 10.59
CA LYS A 516 19.94 -33.94 10.99
C LYS A 516 20.89 -32.76 10.71
N ARG A 517 22.17 -32.86 11.07
CA ARG A 517 23.17 -31.82 10.77
C ARG A 517 23.40 -31.62 9.27
N VAL A 518 23.36 -32.69 8.48
CA VAL A 518 23.44 -32.61 7.01
C VAL A 518 22.22 -31.87 6.45
N GLY A 519 21.00 -32.25 6.82
CA GLY A 519 19.77 -31.58 6.36
C GLY A 519 19.67 -30.12 6.80
N GLU A 520 20.07 -29.80 8.04
CA GLU A 520 20.21 -28.42 8.53
C GLU A 520 21.17 -27.60 7.65
N ARG A 521 22.32 -28.17 7.27
CA ARG A 521 23.32 -27.49 6.43
C ARG A 521 22.89 -27.38 4.97
N GLU A 522 22.24 -28.40 4.41
CA GLU A 522 21.72 -28.40 3.04
C GLU A 522 20.64 -27.32 2.86
N ALA A 523 19.66 -27.28 3.77
CA ALA A 523 18.61 -26.26 3.77
C ALA A 523 19.17 -24.84 3.89
N ALA A 524 20.22 -24.64 4.72
CA ALA A 524 20.86 -23.34 4.88
C ALA A 524 21.69 -22.92 3.64
N LEU A 525 22.42 -23.84 2.99
CA LEU A 525 23.13 -23.56 1.74
C LEU A 525 22.15 -23.24 0.59
N GLU A 526 21.04 -23.97 0.51
CA GLU A 526 20.01 -23.75 -0.51
C GLU A 526 19.23 -22.44 -0.29
N ALA A 527 19.02 -22.04 0.98
CA ALA A 527 18.48 -20.72 1.31
C ALA A 527 19.44 -19.59 0.90
N ALA A 528 20.73 -19.72 1.22
CA ALA A 528 21.77 -18.77 0.80
C ALA A 528 21.89 -18.66 -0.72
N LEU A 529 21.77 -19.78 -1.44
CA LEU A 529 21.77 -19.82 -2.90
C LEU A 529 20.57 -19.05 -3.48
N LYS A 530 19.37 -19.30 -2.96
CA LYS A 530 18.15 -18.58 -3.36
C LYS A 530 18.25 -17.07 -3.09
N LEU A 531 18.74 -16.68 -1.92
CA LEU A 531 18.95 -15.26 -1.56
C LEU A 531 19.89 -14.58 -2.56
N LEU A 532 21.04 -15.20 -2.84
CA LEU A 532 22.06 -14.67 -3.75
C LEU A 532 21.53 -14.55 -5.20
N GLN A 533 20.81 -15.56 -5.69
CA GLN A 533 20.19 -15.55 -7.01
C GLN A 533 19.11 -14.46 -7.13
N GLN A 534 18.21 -14.37 -6.14
CA GLN A 534 17.12 -13.38 -6.14
C GLN A 534 17.67 -11.95 -6.05
N PHE A 535 18.69 -11.72 -5.22
CA PHE A 535 19.35 -10.42 -5.11
C PHE A 535 19.92 -9.95 -6.46
N TYR A 536 20.70 -10.78 -7.16
CA TYR A 536 21.25 -10.40 -8.46
C TYR A 536 20.17 -10.19 -9.53
N LEU A 537 19.13 -11.01 -9.54
CA LEU A 537 18.02 -10.90 -10.48
C LEU A 537 17.21 -9.60 -10.29
N ASP A 538 16.95 -9.19 -9.05
CA ASP A 538 16.24 -7.93 -8.78
C ASP A 538 17.17 -6.71 -8.93
N LEU A 539 18.47 -6.87 -8.66
CA LEU A 539 19.48 -5.85 -8.92
C LEU A 539 19.58 -5.52 -10.41
N GLU A 540 19.59 -6.53 -11.28
CA GLU A 540 19.60 -6.37 -12.74
C GLU A 540 18.36 -5.61 -13.23
N LYS A 541 17.15 -6.07 -12.85
CA LYS A 541 15.89 -5.41 -13.20
C LYS A 541 15.84 -3.95 -12.72
N PHE A 542 16.27 -3.70 -11.48
CA PHE A 542 16.27 -2.37 -10.90
C PHE A 542 17.29 -1.46 -11.59
N LEU A 543 18.49 -1.95 -11.93
CA LEU A 543 19.48 -1.17 -12.67
C LEU A 543 19.02 -0.83 -14.10
N ALA A 544 18.34 -1.76 -14.78
CA ALA A 544 17.74 -1.51 -16.09
C ALA A 544 16.69 -0.39 -16.01
N TRP A 545 15.70 -0.54 -15.11
CA TRP A 545 14.66 0.47 -14.89
C TRP A 545 15.24 1.81 -14.42
N LEU A 546 16.24 1.80 -13.54
CA LEU A 546 16.87 3.03 -13.02
C LEU A 546 17.55 3.82 -14.14
N THR A 547 18.16 3.13 -15.12
CA THR A 547 18.81 3.77 -16.27
C THR A 547 17.79 4.39 -17.23
N GLU A 548 16.62 3.76 -17.40
CA GLU A 548 15.46 4.34 -18.12
C GLU A 548 14.87 5.56 -17.36
N ALA A 549 14.75 5.46 -16.04
CA ALA A 549 14.26 6.53 -15.17
C ALA A 549 15.20 7.75 -15.14
N GLU A 550 16.52 7.53 -15.07
CA GLU A 550 17.54 8.58 -15.23
C GLU A 550 17.47 9.22 -16.62
N THR A 551 17.34 8.43 -17.68
CA THR A 551 17.21 8.97 -19.06
C THR A 551 15.97 9.86 -19.16
N THR A 552 14.85 9.42 -18.60
CA THR A 552 13.58 10.18 -18.55
C THR A 552 13.73 11.46 -17.73
N ALA A 553 14.33 11.39 -16.54
CA ALA A 553 14.51 12.53 -15.65
C ALA A 553 15.47 13.59 -16.25
N ASN A 554 16.57 13.16 -16.88
CA ASN A 554 17.50 14.03 -17.59
C ASN A 554 16.83 14.73 -18.80
N VAL A 555 16.00 14.03 -19.58
CA VAL A 555 15.24 14.63 -20.69
C VAL A 555 14.23 15.67 -20.18
N LEU A 556 13.53 15.38 -19.07
CA LEU A 556 12.64 16.35 -18.43
C LEU A 556 13.41 17.58 -17.88
N GLN A 557 14.63 17.38 -17.34
CA GLN A 557 15.48 18.45 -16.85
C GLN A 557 16.03 19.34 -17.99
N ASP A 558 16.48 18.75 -19.10
CA ASP A 558 16.92 19.46 -20.30
C ASP A 558 15.78 20.26 -20.95
N ALA A 559 14.58 19.67 -21.04
CA ALA A 559 13.38 20.40 -21.46
C ALA A 559 13.12 21.62 -20.56
N THR A 560 13.18 21.46 -19.23
CA THR A 560 13.00 22.58 -18.29
C THR A 560 14.13 23.62 -18.33
N TYR A 561 15.33 23.23 -18.76
CA TYR A 561 16.45 24.17 -18.97
C TYR A 561 16.25 24.99 -20.25
N LYS A 562 15.78 24.35 -21.32
CA LYS A 562 15.42 25.02 -22.59
C LYS A 562 14.22 25.94 -22.44
N GLU A 563 13.19 25.54 -21.68
CA GLU A 563 12.08 26.39 -21.24
C GLU A 563 12.60 27.69 -20.60
N ARG A 564 13.49 27.59 -19.60
CA ARG A 564 14.09 28.76 -18.94
C ARG A 564 14.94 29.64 -19.88
N ILE A 565 15.69 29.06 -20.81
CA ILE A 565 16.48 29.85 -21.80
C ILE A 565 15.55 30.67 -22.71
N LEU A 566 14.41 30.12 -23.13
CA LEU A 566 13.44 30.83 -23.96
C LEU A 566 12.77 31.99 -23.19
N GLU A 567 12.46 31.80 -21.92
CA GLU A 567 11.96 32.87 -21.04
C GLU A 567 12.99 34.00 -20.84
N ASP A 568 14.26 33.65 -20.60
CA ASP A 568 15.33 34.63 -20.38
C ASP A 568 15.70 35.37 -21.68
N ALA A 569 15.70 34.69 -22.82
CA ALA A 569 15.93 35.29 -24.14
C ALA A 569 14.89 36.35 -24.49
N GLN A 570 13.63 36.18 -24.07
CA GLN A 570 12.60 37.20 -24.20
C GLN A 570 12.92 38.44 -23.34
N GLY A 571 13.35 38.23 -22.10
CA GLY A 571 13.83 39.30 -21.21
C GLY A 571 15.05 40.05 -21.76
N VAL A 572 15.98 39.35 -22.40
CA VAL A 572 17.13 39.94 -23.10
C VAL A 572 16.68 40.79 -24.30
N GLN A 573 15.70 40.33 -25.10
CA GLN A 573 15.16 41.15 -26.19
C GLN A 573 14.47 42.43 -25.69
N ASP A 574 13.71 42.35 -24.60
CA ASP A 574 13.04 43.52 -24.02
C ASP A 574 13.99 44.46 -23.27
N LEU A 575 15.14 43.96 -22.79
CA LEU A 575 16.28 44.79 -22.37
C LEU A 575 16.94 45.48 -23.58
N MET A 576 17.19 44.77 -24.69
CA MET A 576 17.78 45.38 -25.90
C MET A 576 16.89 46.49 -26.48
N LYS A 577 15.56 46.36 -26.42
CA LYS A 577 14.60 47.42 -26.81
C LYS A 577 14.63 48.67 -25.91
N GLN A 578 15.21 48.59 -24.71
CA GLN A 578 15.38 49.75 -23.81
C GLN A 578 16.71 50.50 -24.06
N TRP A 579 17.55 49.99 -24.97
CA TRP A 579 18.84 50.56 -25.36
C TRP A 579 18.85 51.02 -26.84
N GLN A 580 17.66 51.22 -27.42
CA GLN A 580 17.39 51.78 -28.75
C GLN A 580 16.46 53.00 -28.63
#